data_AF-A0A0G2I6Z5-F1
#
_entry.id   AF-A0A0G2I6Z5-F1
#
_cell.length_a   1.000
_cell.length_b   1.000
_cell.length_c   1.000
_cell.angle_alpha   90.00
_cell.angle_beta   90.00
_cell.angle_gamma   90.00
#
_symmetry.space_group_name_H-M   'P 1'
#
loop_
_entity.id
_entity.type
_entity.pdbx_description
1 polymer ?
#
loop_
_entity_poly.entity_id
_entity_poly.type
_entity_poly.pdbx_seq_one_letter_code
_entity_poly.pdbx_strand_id
1 'polypeptide(L)'
;MDIRESPVLVQSGKSTQIVFVDHSMGGLVIKQTLLLAKQDPSCSEIAARIHTLFFLATPHRGADMAVVFEQSPYSEAIQAINDNFCHAYQGVQLYSFFKTVPTAIGLIVNKSSAVIELLGEHILHLNADHSNVCKFDSPVDDNYCRL
;
A
#
# COMPACT_ATOMS: atom_id res chain seq x y z
N MET A 1 -15.14 -9.76 6.83
CA MET A 1 -15.96 -8.55 6.70
C MET A 1 -15.88 -8.15 5.23
N ASP A 2 -17.00 -8.17 4.51
CA ASP A 2 -17.05 -7.82 3.08
C ASP A 2 -17.34 -6.31 2.94
N ILE A 3 -16.48 -5.60 2.21
CA ILE A 3 -16.62 -4.15 1.99
C ILE A 3 -17.92 -3.80 1.25
N ARG A 4 -18.48 -4.74 0.48
CA ARG A 4 -19.75 -4.58 -0.25
C ARG A 4 -20.95 -4.50 0.70
N GLU A 5 -20.84 -5.08 1.88
CA GLU A 5 -21.92 -5.13 2.87
C GLU A 5 -21.81 -3.97 3.89
N SER A 6 -20.83 -3.08 3.73
CA SER A 6 -20.65 -1.94 4.62
C SER A 6 -21.85 -0.98 4.53
N PRO A 7 -22.62 -0.79 5.62
CA PRO A 7 -23.78 0.08 5.59
C PRO A 7 -23.41 1.52 5.25
N VAL A 8 -22.20 1.96 5.61
CA VAL A 8 -21.68 3.30 5.29
C VAL A 8 -21.48 3.47 3.78
N LEU A 9 -20.89 2.47 3.11
CA LEU A 9 -20.63 2.53 1.67
C LEU A 9 -21.90 2.35 0.82
N VAL A 10 -22.88 1.61 1.37
CA VAL A 10 -24.20 1.41 0.75
C VAL A 10 -25.08 2.65 0.90
N GLN A 11 -25.11 3.29 2.08
CA GLN A 11 -25.95 4.46 2.36
C GLN A 11 -25.46 5.74 1.68
N SER A 12 -24.15 5.92 1.55
CA SER A 12 -23.55 7.16 1.05
C SER A 12 -23.60 7.33 -0.49
N GLY A 13 -24.35 6.47 -1.18
CA GLY A 13 -24.50 6.51 -2.65
C GLY A 13 -23.20 6.24 -3.42
N LYS A 14 -23.26 6.24 -4.76
CA LYS A 14 -22.12 5.89 -5.65
C LYS A 14 -20.92 6.84 -5.61
N SER A 15 -20.94 7.89 -4.77
CA SER A 15 -19.97 8.99 -4.79
C SER A 15 -18.84 8.88 -3.75
N THR A 16 -18.95 7.98 -2.77
CA THR A 16 -17.97 7.92 -1.67
C THR A 16 -16.63 7.37 -2.17
N GLN A 17 -15.58 8.19 -2.09
CA GLN A 17 -14.22 7.78 -2.40
C GLN A 17 -13.65 6.92 -1.29
N ILE A 18 -12.90 5.89 -1.65
CA ILE A 18 -12.25 4.94 -0.75
C ILE A 18 -10.75 5.22 -0.78
N VAL A 19 -10.17 5.41 0.40
CA VAL A 19 -8.72 5.53 0.60
C VAL A 19 -8.26 4.32 1.39
N PHE A 20 -7.26 3.62 0.85
CA PHE A 20 -6.57 2.56 1.58
C PHE A 20 -5.28 3.10 2.18
N VAL A 21 -5.05 2.78 3.45
CA VAL A 21 -3.80 3.04 4.15
C VAL A 21 -3.28 1.72 4.67
N ASP A 22 -2.07 1.36 4.29
CA ASP A 22 -1.47 0.10 4.67
C ASP A 22 -0.09 0.26 5.27
N HIS A 23 0.35 -0.83 5.89
CA HIS A 23 1.68 -0.96 6.45
C HIS A 23 2.29 -2.27 5.99
N SER A 24 3.57 -2.20 5.62
CA SER A 24 4.39 -3.37 5.33
C SER A 24 3.71 -4.29 4.30
N MET A 25 3.56 -5.59 4.56
CA MET A 25 2.97 -6.50 3.58
C MET A 25 1.48 -6.24 3.28
N GLY A 26 0.79 -5.40 4.05
CA GLY A 26 -0.61 -5.04 3.80
C GLY A 26 -0.81 -4.42 2.41
N GLY A 27 0.18 -3.68 1.91
CA GLY A 27 0.09 -3.07 0.58
C GLY A 27 0.04 -4.07 -0.56
N LEU A 28 0.67 -5.24 -0.41
CA LEU A 28 0.56 -6.32 -1.41
C LEU A 28 -0.87 -6.89 -1.47
N VAL A 29 -1.53 -6.96 -0.31
CA VAL A 29 -2.94 -7.38 -0.22
C VAL A 29 -3.85 -6.36 -0.90
N ILE A 30 -3.58 -5.07 -0.72
CA ILE A 30 -4.36 -4.00 -1.39
C ILE A 30 -4.12 -3.97 -2.90
N LYS A 31 -2.87 -4.17 -3.36
CA LYS A 31 -2.58 -4.33 -4.79
C LYS A 31 -3.41 -5.47 -5.39
N GLN A 32 -3.39 -6.64 -4.74
CA GLN A 32 -4.18 -7.79 -5.18
C GLN A 32 -5.69 -7.51 -5.13
N THR A 33 -6.15 -6.80 -4.09
CA THR A 33 -7.56 -6.40 -3.96
C THR A 33 -8.00 -5.50 -5.11
N LEU A 34 -7.20 -4.50 -5.48
CA LEU A 34 -7.50 -3.62 -6.61
C LEU A 34 -7.53 -4.39 -7.93
N LEU A 35 -6.57 -5.31 -8.13
CA LEU A 35 -6.51 -6.18 -9.31
C LEU A 35 -7.80 -7.00 -9.45
N LEU A 36 -8.19 -7.71 -8.39
CA LEU A 36 -9.40 -8.53 -8.37
C LEU A 36 -10.66 -7.67 -8.57
N ALA A 37 -10.75 -6.52 -7.90
CA ALA A 37 -11.91 -5.64 -8.00
C ALA A 37 -12.11 -5.06 -9.40
N LYS A 38 -11.02 -4.79 -10.14
CA LYS A 38 -11.09 -4.31 -11.53
C LYS A 38 -11.36 -5.43 -12.55
N GLN A 39 -11.00 -6.68 -12.22
CA GLN A 39 -11.25 -7.83 -13.08
C GLN A 39 -12.66 -8.40 -12.94
N ASP A 40 -13.26 -8.30 -11.74
CA ASP A 40 -14.62 -8.78 -11.46
C ASP A 40 -15.66 -7.69 -11.77
N PRO A 41 -16.54 -7.87 -12.79
CA PRO A 41 -17.58 -6.90 -13.11
C PRO A 41 -18.53 -6.60 -11.95
N SER A 42 -18.73 -7.55 -11.02
CA SER A 42 -19.56 -7.37 -9.83
C SER A 42 -18.95 -6.37 -8.84
N CYS A 43 -17.64 -6.12 -8.93
CA CYS A 43 -16.91 -5.19 -8.10
C CYS A 43 -16.65 -3.83 -8.77
N SER A 44 -17.10 -3.64 -10.01
CA SER A 44 -16.84 -2.42 -10.81
C SER A 44 -17.19 -1.12 -10.09
N GLU A 45 -18.32 -1.09 -9.37
CA GLU A 45 -18.73 0.09 -8.61
C GLU A 45 -17.79 0.42 -7.44
N ILE A 46 -17.24 -0.59 -6.77
CA ILE A 46 -16.30 -0.39 -5.68
C ILE A 46 -14.93 -0.05 -6.23
N ALA A 47 -14.49 -0.73 -7.28
CA ALA A 47 -13.22 -0.46 -7.95
C ALA A 47 -13.15 1.00 -8.43
N ALA A 48 -14.24 1.55 -8.96
CA ALA A 48 -14.33 2.95 -9.39
C ALA A 48 -14.29 3.96 -8.24
N ARG A 49 -14.58 3.53 -7.01
CA ARG A 49 -14.50 4.37 -5.80
C ARG A 49 -13.12 4.38 -5.17
N ILE A 50 -12.24 3.44 -5.49
CA ILE A 50 -10.87 3.40 -4.94
C ILE A 50 -10.09 4.56 -5.53
N HIS A 51 -9.80 5.55 -4.69
CA HIS A 51 -9.23 6.82 -5.11
C HIS A 51 -7.74 6.93 -4.82
N THR A 52 -7.30 6.45 -3.65
CA THR A 52 -5.93 6.65 -3.18
C THR A 52 -5.43 5.46 -2.38
N LEU A 53 -4.17 5.09 -2.58
CA LEU A 53 -3.46 4.07 -1.82
C LEU A 53 -2.23 4.70 -1.16
N PHE A 54 -2.13 4.55 0.16
CA PHE A 54 -0.99 4.95 0.99
C PHE A 54 -0.22 3.70 1.44
N PHE A 55 0.98 3.51 0.89
CA PHE A 55 1.86 2.40 1.20
C PHE A 55 2.91 2.82 2.24
N LEU A 56 2.79 2.36 3.49
CA LEU A 56 3.72 2.70 4.57
C LEU A 56 4.75 1.58 4.77
N ALA A 57 5.98 1.82 4.31
CA ALA A 57 7.09 0.85 4.36
C ALA A 57 6.75 -0.51 3.74
N THR A 58 6.02 -0.50 2.63
CA THR A 58 5.54 -1.70 1.93
C THR A 58 6.65 -2.26 1.04
N PRO A 59 7.05 -3.53 1.19
CA PRO A 59 8.10 -4.12 0.37
C PRO A 59 7.56 -4.49 -1.01
N HIS A 60 7.37 -3.50 -1.88
CA HIS A 60 6.84 -3.71 -3.21
C HIS A 60 7.68 -4.71 -3.97
N ARG A 61 9.01 -4.57 -3.99
CA ARG A 61 9.91 -5.43 -4.78
C ARG A 61 10.55 -6.58 -3.98
N GLY A 62 9.97 -6.99 -2.85
CA GLY A 62 10.66 -7.82 -1.86
C GLY A 62 11.42 -6.94 -0.86
N ALA A 63 12.21 -7.50 0.06
CA ALA A 63 12.96 -6.71 1.04
C ALA A 63 14.26 -7.42 1.44
N ASP A 64 15.38 -6.71 1.52
CA ASP A 64 16.71 -7.30 1.73
C ASP A 64 16.85 -8.09 3.05
N MET A 65 16.27 -7.61 4.17
CA MET A 65 16.25 -8.36 5.44
C MET A 65 15.16 -9.43 5.49
N ALA A 66 14.34 -9.48 4.45
CA ALA A 66 13.43 -10.57 4.17
C ALA A 66 14.15 -11.64 3.32
N VAL A 67 15.39 -12.00 3.65
CA VAL A 67 16.03 -13.25 3.17
C VAL A 67 15.10 -14.46 3.42
N VAL A 68 14.20 -14.35 4.42
CA VAL A 68 13.13 -15.31 4.71
C VAL A 68 11.97 -15.27 3.69
N PHE A 69 11.71 -14.14 3.02
CA PHE A 69 10.61 -13.96 2.05
C PHE A 69 11.06 -13.91 0.59
N GLU A 70 12.27 -13.40 0.28
CA GLU A 70 12.85 -13.42 -1.07
C GLU A 70 13.17 -14.84 -1.55
N GLN A 71 13.55 -15.74 -0.63
CA GLN A 71 13.74 -17.18 -0.91
C GLN A 71 12.49 -18.02 -0.60
N SER A 72 11.36 -17.38 -0.35
CA SER A 72 10.10 -18.05 -0.04
C SER A 72 9.30 -18.28 -1.33
N PRO A 73 8.46 -19.32 -1.41
CA PRO A 73 7.49 -19.50 -2.51
C PRO A 73 6.54 -18.30 -2.73
N TYR A 74 6.55 -17.31 -1.83
CA TYR A 74 5.84 -16.04 -1.99
C TYR A 74 6.50 -15.08 -3.00
N SER A 75 7.77 -15.28 -3.39
CA SER A 75 8.48 -14.34 -4.29
C SER A 75 7.81 -14.26 -5.67
N GLU A 76 7.43 -15.40 -6.25
CA GLU A 76 6.71 -15.46 -7.53
C GLU A 76 5.34 -14.77 -7.44
N ALA A 77 4.60 -15.00 -6.34
CA ALA A 77 3.30 -14.37 -6.12
C ALA A 77 3.43 -12.86 -5.96
N ILE A 78 4.43 -12.38 -5.20
CA ILE A 78 4.72 -10.96 -5.02
C ILE A 78 5.09 -10.33 -6.36
N GLN A 79 5.95 -10.98 -7.14
CA GLN A 79 6.36 -10.50 -8.45
C GLN A 79 5.17 -10.41 -9.41
N ALA A 80 4.33 -11.45 -9.46
CA ALA A 80 3.11 -11.46 -10.26
C ALA A 80 2.14 -10.32 -9.86
N ILE A 81 1.99 -10.03 -8.56
CA ILE A 81 1.17 -8.89 -8.11
C ILE A 81 1.74 -7.58 -8.64
N ASN A 82 3.05 -7.37 -8.54
CA ASN A 82 3.67 -6.12 -9.00
C ASN A 82 3.59 -5.94 -10.51
N ASP A 83 3.89 -6.99 -11.27
CA ASP A 83 3.88 -6.96 -12.73
C ASP A 83 2.49 -6.64 -13.26
N ASN A 84 1.45 -7.16 -12.61
CA ASN A 84 0.07 -6.89 -13.00
C ASN A 84 -0.47 -5.55 -12.49
N PHE A 85 0.03 -5.05 -11.35
CA PHE A 85 -0.48 -3.82 -10.73
C PHE A 85 -0.34 -2.59 -11.64
N CYS A 86 0.69 -2.55 -12.49
CA CYS A 86 0.88 -1.45 -13.45
C CYS A 86 -0.29 -1.30 -14.45
N HIS A 87 -1.07 -2.36 -14.69
CA HIS A 87 -2.26 -2.31 -15.54
C HIS A 87 -3.52 -1.87 -14.78
N ALA A 88 -3.51 -1.96 -13.45
CA ALA A 88 -4.69 -1.73 -12.61
C ALA A 88 -4.68 -0.38 -11.88
N TYR A 89 -3.54 0.29 -11.71
CA TYR A 89 -3.49 1.53 -10.93
C TYR A 89 -4.08 2.76 -11.63
N GLN A 90 -4.42 2.69 -12.92
CA GLN A 90 -4.97 3.84 -13.65
C GLN A 90 -6.19 4.43 -12.94
N GLY A 91 -6.16 5.76 -12.74
CA GLY A 91 -7.20 6.50 -12.03
C GLY A 91 -7.07 6.49 -10.49
N VAL A 92 -6.04 5.85 -9.94
CA VAL A 92 -5.77 5.77 -8.49
C VAL A 92 -4.50 6.56 -8.16
N GLN A 93 -4.57 7.39 -7.12
CA GLN A 93 -3.41 8.13 -6.60
C GLN A 93 -2.54 7.20 -5.75
N LEU A 94 -1.23 7.21 -5.99
CA LEU A 94 -0.27 6.34 -5.29
C LEU A 94 0.65 7.18 -4.43
N TYR A 95 0.70 6.87 -3.13
CA TYR A 95 1.65 7.45 -2.19
C TYR A 95 2.48 6.35 -1.55
N SER A 96 3.80 6.45 -1.65
CA SER A 96 4.75 5.47 -1.13
C SER A 96 5.68 6.13 -0.12
N PHE A 97 5.65 5.63 1.10
CA PHE A 97 6.42 6.16 2.22
C PHE A 97 7.49 5.16 2.63
N PHE A 98 8.75 5.60 2.57
CA PHE A 98 9.86 4.79 3.09
C PHE A 98 10.35 5.32 4.44
N LYS A 99 10.81 4.40 5.29
CA LYS A 99 11.37 4.70 6.59
C LYS A 99 12.84 5.13 6.47
N THR A 100 13.30 6.04 7.34
CA THR A 100 14.71 6.48 7.35
C THR A 100 15.52 5.91 8.51
N VAL A 101 14.86 5.40 9.55
CA VAL A 101 15.54 4.86 10.74
C VAL A 101 15.60 3.32 10.66
N PRO A 102 16.78 2.70 10.88
CA PRO A 102 16.87 1.24 11.02
C PRO A 102 16.24 0.79 12.34
N THR A 103 15.67 -0.41 12.37
CA THR A 103 15.33 -1.05 13.65
C THR A 103 16.61 -1.65 14.27
N ALA A 104 16.52 -2.23 15.47
CA ALA A 104 17.66 -2.91 16.12
C ALA A 104 18.29 -4.02 15.25
N ILE A 105 17.53 -4.58 14.31
CA ILE A 105 17.97 -5.62 13.36
C ILE A 105 18.22 -5.08 11.94
N GLY A 106 18.28 -3.76 11.76
CA GLY A 106 18.61 -3.11 10.49
C GLY A 106 17.42 -2.55 9.71
N LEU A 107 17.62 -2.30 8.40
CA LEU A 107 16.56 -1.83 7.52
C LEU A 107 15.74 -3.03 7.02
N ILE A 108 14.54 -3.22 7.59
CA ILE A 108 13.60 -4.28 7.15
C ILE A 108 13.19 -4.08 5.69
N VAL A 109 12.87 -2.84 5.31
CA VAL A 109 12.48 -2.45 3.96
C VAL A 109 13.33 -1.27 3.54
N ASN A 110 14.10 -1.45 2.47
CA ASN A 110 14.93 -0.40 1.88
C ASN A 110 14.10 0.50 0.96
N LYS A 111 14.58 1.73 0.72
CA LYS A 111 13.89 2.71 -0.13
C LYS A 111 13.52 2.15 -1.50
N SER A 112 14.45 1.48 -2.18
CA SER A 112 14.23 0.86 -3.51
C SER A 112 13.14 -0.19 -3.53
N SER A 113 12.90 -0.83 -2.38
CA SER A 113 11.85 -1.81 -2.17
C SER A 113 10.52 -1.16 -1.79
N ALA A 114 10.56 -0.03 -1.07
CA ALA A 114 9.41 0.74 -0.64
C ALA A 114 8.79 1.64 -1.72
N VAL A 115 9.35 1.66 -2.93
CA VAL A 115 8.85 2.43 -4.07
C VAL A 115 8.42 1.50 -5.20
N ILE A 116 7.37 1.86 -5.93
CA ILE A 116 6.86 1.08 -7.06
C ILE A 116 7.57 1.49 -8.37
N GLU A 117 7.91 2.77 -8.48
CA GLU A 117 8.45 3.48 -9.65
C GLU A 117 7.46 3.57 -10.81
N LEU A 118 6.19 3.86 -10.49
CA LEU A 118 5.15 4.13 -11.50
C LEU A 118 4.98 5.62 -11.76
N LEU A 119 4.47 5.95 -12.95
CA LEU A 119 4.22 7.34 -13.32
C LEU A 119 3.17 7.96 -12.38
N GLY A 120 3.49 9.12 -11.81
CA GLY A 120 2.60 9.84 -10.90
C GLY A 120 2.61 9.33 -9.45
N GLU A 121 3.51 8.40 -9.10
CA GLU A 121 3.73 7.98 -7.71
C GLU A 121 4.35 9.12 -6.88
N HIS A 122 3.72 9.44 -5.75
CA HIS A 122 4.25 10.36 -4.76
C HIS A 122 5.15 9.60 -3.78
N ILE A 123 6.45 9.89 -3.79
CA ILE A 123 7.43 9.21 -2.96
C ILE A 123 7.85 10.14 -1.81
N LEU A 124 7.54 9.74 -0.58
CA LEU A 124 7.86 10.48 0.64
C LEU A 124 8.67 9.63 1.61
N HIS A 125 9.28 10.28 2.59
CA HIS A 125 9.98 9.61 3.67
C HIS A 125 9.32 9.92 5.01
N LEU A 126 9.44 8.98 5.94
CA LEU A 126 9.03 9.15 7.34
C LEU A 126 10.24 8.93 8.23
N ASN A 127 10.46 9.86 9.15
CA ASN A 127 11.53 9.78 10.15
C ASN A 127 11.12 8.84 11.28
N ALA A 128 11.08 7.55 10.97
CA ALA A 128 10.67 6.49 11.87
C ALA A 128 11.39 5.19 11.49
N ASP A 129 11.38 4.23 12.41
CA ASP A 129 11.76 2.85 12.10
C ASP A 129 10.56 2.06 11.57
N HIS A 130 10.77 0.78 11.25
CA HIS A 130 9.72 -0.04 10.63
C HIS A 130 8.54 -0.29 11.57
N SER A 131 8.80 -0.31 12.88
CA SER A 131 7.83 -0.63 13.93
C SER A 131 7.05 0.60 14.39
N ASN A 132 7.52 1.79 14.06
CA ASN A 132 6.94 3.07 14.45
C ASN A 132 6.47 3.93 13.27
N VAL A 133 6.62 3.47 12.02
CA VAL A 133 6.23 4.23 10.81
C VAL A 133 4.74 4.63 10.76
N CYS A 134 3.87 3.93 11.49
CA CYS A 134 2.43 4.24 11.59
C CYS A 134 2.02 4.74 12.98
N LYS A 135 2.97 5.12 13.83
CA LYS A 135 2.70 5.59 15.19
C LYS A 135 3.15 7.05 15.29
N PHE A 136 2.23 7.90 15.71
CA PHE A 136 2.44 9.33 15.80
C PHE A 136 2.19 9.78 17.22
N ASP A 137 3.05 10.64 17.75
CA ASP A 137 2.93 11.11 19.13
C ASP A 137 1.78 12.14 19.27
N SER A 138 1.50 12.89 18.19
CA SER A 138 0.43 13.89 18.17
C SER A 138 0.03 14.28 16.73
N PRO A 139 -1.09 15.00 16.54
CA PRO A 139 -1.48 15.54 15.23
C PRO A 139 -0.55 16.62 14.64
N VAL A 140 0.44 17.08 15.41
CA VAL A 140 1.47 18.02 14.95
C VAL A 140 2.83 17.34 14.73
N ASP A 141 2.89 16.01 14.86
CA ASP A 141 4.05 15.21 14.50
C ASP A 141 4.36 15.40 13.01
N ASP A 142 5.62 15.69 12.69
CA ASP A 142 6.04 15.94 11.31
C ASP A 142 5.74 14.74 10.37
N ASN A 143 5.78 13.50 10.88
CA ASN A 143 5.41 12.32 10.11
C ASN A 143 3.90 12.25 9.88
N TYR A 144 3.09 12.67 10.85
CA TYR A 144 1.63 12.75 10.69
C TYR A 144 1.23 13.82 9.67
N CYS A 145 1.87 15.00 9.72
CA CYS A 145 1.57 16.09 8.78
C CYS A 145 2.01 15.81 7.32
N ARG A 146 2.78 14.74 7.08
CA ARG A 146 3.22 14.31 5.74
C ARG A 146 2.29 13.29 5.09
N LEU A 147 1.34 12.71 5.85
CA LEU A 147 0.29 11.84 5.35
C LEU A 147 -0.88 12.67 4.80
#